data_AF-A0A6N9AZ26-F1
#
_entry.id   AF-A0A6N9AZ26-F1
#
_cell.length_a   1.000
_cell.length_b   1.000
_cell.length_c   1.000
_cell.angle_alpha   90.00
_cell.angle_beta   90.00
_cell.angle_gamma   90.00
#
_symmetry.space_group_name_H-M   'P 1'
#
loop_
_entity.id
_entity.type
_entity.pdbx_description
1 polymer ?
#
loop_
_entity_poly.entity_id
_entity_poly.type
_entity_poly.pdbx_seq_one_letter_code
_entity_poly.pdbx_strand_id
1 'polypeptide(L)'
;MDEEKLVEALFLESAAWLGVEDATKQFVLMVRSWAMQQSMRMTRRLGPGYSYPIDGKQVMWDLTDQKPLFDLVDDPGMPVRLLESAAMLPKMSRSGLFGLIPT
;
A
#
# COMPACT_ATOMS: atom_id res chain seq x y z
N MET A 1 9.85 24.50 18.12
CA MET A 1 8.96 23.41 18.57
C MET A 1 9.60 22.82 19.81
N ASP A 2 8.79 22.56 20.83
CA ASP A 2 9.26 22.03 22.11
C ASP A 2 9.87 20.63 21.93
N GLU A 3 10.93 20.30 22.68
CA GLU A 3 11.67 19.04 22.55
C GLU A 3 10.78 17.84 22.90
N GLU A 4 9.92 17.97 23.92
CA GLU A 4 8.94 16.94 24.27
C GLU A 4 7.95 16.69 23.14
N LYS A 5 7.48 17.75 22.47
CA LYS A 5 6.55 17.64 21.33
C LYS A 5 7.20 16.97 20.12
N LEU A 6 8.50 17.17 19.92
CA LEU A 6 9.27 16.50 18.88
C LEU A 6 9.35 14.98 19.13
N VAL A 7 9.64 14.59 20.36
CA VAL A 7 9.71 13.18 20.76
C VAL A 7 8.34 12.51 20.66
N GLU A 8 7.28 13.18 21.11
CA GLU A 8 5.90 12.69 20.97
C GLU A 8 5.52 12.48 19.50
N ALA A 9 5.81 13.45 18.65
CA ALA A 9 5.55 13.34 17.21
C ALA A 9 6.27 12.14 16.58
N LEU A 10 7.52 11.88 16.98
CA LEU A 10 8.28 10.71 16.51
C LEU A 10 7.65 9.39 16.96
N PHE A 11 7.18 9.30 18.20
CA PHE A 11 6.49 8.10 18.69
C PHE A 11 5.18 7.86 17.95
N LEU A 12 4.39 8.91 17.73
CA LEU A 12 3.14 8.81 16.99
C LEU A 12 3.38 8.42 15.52
N GLU A 13 4.40 8.99 14.88
CA GLU A 13 4.77 8.63 13.50
C GLU A 13 5.20 7.16 13.41
N SER A 14 6.01 6.70 14.37
CA SER A 14 6.46 5.30 14.46
C SER A 14 5.29 4.33 14.69
N ALA A 15 4.38 4.69 15.61
CA ALA A 15 3.19 3.89 15.90
C ALA A 15 2.26 3.81 14.68
N ALA A 16 2.05 4.91 13.96
CA ALA A 16 1.25 4.92 12.74
C ALA A 16 1.87 4.04 11.64
N TRP A 17 3.20 4.07 11.49
CA TRP A 17 3.90 3.20 10.55
C TRP A 17 3.71 1.72 10.90
N LEU A 18 3.94 1.35 12.17
CA LEU A 18 3.73 -0.03 12.65
C LEU A 18 2.27 -0.49 12.50
N GLY A 19 1.31 0.40 12.75
CA GLY A 19 -0.11 0.11 12.58
C GLY A 19 -0.46 -0.21 11.12
N VAL A 20 0.05 0.57 10.18
CA VAL A 20 -0.16 0.32 8.74
C VAL A 20 0.53 -0.97 8.28
N GLU A 21 1.73 -1.27 8.77
CA GLU A 21 2.43 -2.54 8.51
C GLU A 21 1.64 -3.75 9.01
N ASP A 22 1.16 -3.71 10.26
CA ASP A 22 0.39 -4.80 10.84
C ASP A 22 -0.96 -4.98 10.13
N ALA A 23 -1.70 -3.89 9.89
CA ALA A 23 -2.95 -3.94 9.13
C ALA A 23 -2.74 -4.53 7.72
N THR A 24 -1.65 -4.14 7.04
CA THR A 24 -1.28 -4.72 5.73
C THR A 24 -1.02 -6.22 5.86
N LYS A 25 -0.28 -6.64 6.88
CA LYS A 25 0.03 -8.05 7.12
C LYS A 25 -1.24 -8.87 7.37
N GLN A 26 -2.15 -8.39 8.21
CA GLN A 26 -3.43 -9.05 8.47
C GLN A 26 -4.28 -9.17 7.19
N PHE A 27 -4.38 -8.08 6.42
CA PHE A 27 -5.08 -8.08 5.14
C PHE A 27 -4.49 -9.11 4.17
N VAL A 28 -3.15 -9.15 4.03
CA VAL A 28 -2.44 -10.12 3.19
C VAL A 28 -2.73 -11.56 3.62
N LEU A 29 -2.75 -11.86 4.91
CA LEU A 29 -3.07 -13.19 5.42
C LEU A 29 -4.51 -13.59 5.09
N MET A 30 -5.46 -12.67 5.27
CA MET A 30 -6.87 -12.88 4.95
C MET A 30 -7.06 -13.17 3.45
N VAL A 31 -6.53 -12.32 2.56
CA VAL A 31 -6.67 -12.49 1.11
C VAL A 31 -5.95 -13.76 0.63
N ARG A 32 -4.80 -14.10 1.21
CA ARG A 32 -4.10 -15.35 0.88
C ARG A 32 -4.94 -16.58 1.24
N SER A 33 -5.56 -16.59 2.42
CA SER A 33 -6.42 -17.68 2.86
C SER A 33 -7.61 -17.85 1.91
N TRP A 34 -8.27 -16.74 1.56
CA TRP A 34 -9.35 -16.73 0.58
C TRP A 34 -8.88 -17.24 -0.79
N ALA A 35 -7.74 -16.78 -1.31
CA ALA A 35 -7.21 -17.19 -2.62
C ALA A 35 -6.95 -18.71 -2.67
N MET A 36 -6.38 -19.29 -1.60
CA MET A 36 -6.14 -20.73 -1.51
C MET A 36 -7.43 -21.55 -1.58
N GLN A 37 -8.53 -21.06 -0.98
CA GLN A 37 -9.84 -21.70 -1.08
C GLN A 37 -10.40 -21.68 -2.51
N GLN A 38 -9.93 -20.74 -3.34
CA GLN A 38 -10.28 -20.64 -4.77
C GLN A 38 -9.28 -21.36 -5.69
N SER A 39 -8.39 -22.21 -5.15
CA SER A 39 -7.30 -22.85 -5.90
C SER A 39 -6.36 -21.84 -6.59
N MET A 40 -6.21 -20.64 -6.01
CA MET A 40 -5.31 -19.59 -6.48
C MET A 40 -4.20 -19.30 -5.47
N ARG A 41 -3.08 -18.83 -5.98
CA ARG A 41 -1.96 -18.30 -5.20
C ARG A 41 -1.84 -16.79 -5.41
N MET A 42 -1.68 -16.08 -4.30
CA MET A 42 -1.43 -14.64 -4.31
C MET A 42 0.06 -14.33 -4.53
N THR A 43 0.36 -13.35 -5.38
CA THR A 43 1.73 -12.87 -5.62
C THR A 43 2.18 -11.87 -4.55
N ARG A 44 3.37 -11.29 -4.71
CA ARG A 44 3.83 -10.18 -3.84
C ARG A 44 3.06 -8.91 -4.17
N ARG A 45 2.96 -8.00 -3.19
CA ARG A 45 2.38 -6.67 -3.40
C ARG A 45 3.21 -5.90 -4.43
N LEU A 46 2.54 -5.35 -5.42
CA LEU A 46 3.09 -4.39 -6.38
C LEU A 46 2.46 -3.02 -6.11
N GLY A 47 3.15 -1.94 -6.46
CA GLY A 47 2.61 -0.60 -6.34
C GLY A 47 3.40 0.42 -7.18
N PRO A 48 2.73 1.50 -7.62
CA PRO A 48 3.37 2.69 -8.18
C PRO A 48 4.50 3.21 -7.28
N GLY A 49 5.55 3.75 -7.88
CA GLY A 49 6.72 4.27 -7.16
C GLY A 49 7.80 3.23 -6.85
N TYR A 50 7.68 2.00 -7.36
CA TYR A 50 8.69 0.94 -7.25
C TYR A 50 9.16 0.41 -8.61
N SER A 51 10.35 -0.20 -8.62
CA SER A 51 10.90 -0.89 -9.79
C SER A 51 10.74 -2.41 -9.67
N TYR A 52 10.42 -3.05 -10.78
CA TYR A 52 10.20 -4.50 -10.86
C TYR A 52 10.97 -5.13 -12.02
N PRO A 53 11.50 -6.36 -11.85
CA PRO A 53 12.08 -7.11 -12.95
C PRO A 53 10.97 -7.68 -13.86
N ILE A 54 10.91 -7.22 -15.10
CA ILE A 54 9.99 -7.71 -16.13
C ILE A 54 10.83 -8.07 -17.36
N ASP A 55 10.73 -9.32 -17.82
CA ASP A 55 11.47 -9.85 -18.98
C ASP A 55 12.98 -9.55 -18.95
N GLY A 56 13.58 -9.70 -17.77
CA GLY A 56 15.02 -9.46 -17.54
C GLY A 56 15.42 -7.98 -17.45
N LYS A 57 14.48 -7.04 -17.51
CA LYS A 57 14.73 -5.60 -17.38
C LYS A 57 14.11 -5.04 -16.12
N GLN A 58 14.77 -4.06 -15.50
CA GLN A 58 14.16 -3.27 -14.43
C GLN A 58 13.21 -2.24 -15.04
N VAL A 59 11.93 -2.35 -14.70
CA VAL A 59 10.88 -1.44 -15.16
C VAL A 59 10.38 -0.65 -13.95
N MET A 60 10.48 0.68 -14.04
CA MET A 60 9.93 1.60 -13.05
C MET A 60 8.42 1.74 -13.28
N TRP A 61 7.62 1.47 -12.26
CA TRP A 61 6.19 1.80 -12.29
C TRP A 61 6.01 3.24 -11.80
N ASP A 62 5.62 4.15 -12.69
CA ASP A 62 5.46 5.57 -12.39
C ASP A 62 4.50 5.81 -11.21
N LEU A 63 4.87 6.70 -10.29
CA LEU A 63 4.06 7.03 -9.12
C LEU A 63 2.70 7.63 -9.51
N THR A 64 2.61 8.34 -10.64
CA THR A 64 1.36 8.97 -11.11
C THR A 64 0.26 7.97 -11.44
N ASP A 65 0.62 6.70 -11.72
CA ASP A 65 -0.32 5.59 -11.89
C ASP A 65 -1.02 5.19 -10.57
N GLN A 66 -0.68 5.85 -9.45
CA GLN A 66 -1.43 5.75 -8.21
C GLN A 66 -2.87 6.24 -8.36
N LYS A 67 -3.13 7.22 -9.24
CA LYS A 67 -4.46 7.77 -9.46
C LYS A 67 -5.45 6.75 -10.04
N PRO A 68 -5.16 6.06 -11.16
CA PRO A 68 -6.02 4.99 -11.64
C PRO A 68 -6.34 3.93 -10.59
N LEU A 69 -5.38 3.55 -9.74
CA LEU A 69 -5.63 2.59 -8.64
C LEU A 69 -6.58 3.15 -7.58
N PHE A 70 -6.49 4.45 -7.31
CA PHE A 70 -7.34 5.14 -6.36
C PHE A 70 -8.77 5.24 -6.89
N ASP A 71 -8.92 5.57 -8.17
CA ASP A 71 -10.21 5.72 -8.86
C ASP A 71 -10.99 4.38 -8.98
N LEU A 72 -10.32 3.23 -8.83
CA LEU A 72 -10.98 1.91 -8.75
C LEU A 72 -11.79 1.71 -7.46
N VAL A 73 -11.48 2.47 -6.41
CA VAL A 73 -12.13 2.37 -5.10
C VAL A 73 -12.99 3.62 -4.92
N ASP A 74 -14.24 3.53 -5.37
CA ASP A 74 -15.25 4.60 -5.19
C ASP A 74 -15.86 4.50 -3.78
N ASP A 75 -15.08 4.88 -2.77
CA ASP A 75 -15.55 4.97 -1.38
C ASP A 75 -15.56 6.43 -0.91
N PRO A 76 -16.73 7.07 -0.82
CA PRO A 76 -16.86 8.46 -0.34
C PRO A 76 -16.46 8.63 1.14
N GLY A 77 -16.31 7.53 1.89
CA GLY A 77 -15.82 7.51 3.26
C GLY A 77 -14.32 7.26 3.40
N MET A 78 -13.58 7.08 2.31
CA MET A 78 -12.16 6.74 2.37
C MET A 78 -11.35 7.88 3.02
N PRO A 79 -10.65 7.64 4.14
CA PRO A 79 -9.91 8.69 4.86
C PRO A 79 -8.59 9.06 4.17
N VAL A 80 -8.18 8.26 3.19
CA VAL A 80 -6.99 8.51 2.37
C VAL A 80 -7.38 9.38 1.19
N ARG A 81 -6.51 10.30 0.79
CA ARG A 81 -6.64 11.11 -0.42
C ARG A 81 -5.33 11.17 -1.17
N LEU A 82 -5.42 11.39 -2.48
CA LEU A 82 -4.25 11.56 -3.33
C LEU A 82 -3.93 13.05 -3.50
N LEU A 83 -2.65 13.42 -3.33
CA LEU A 83 -2.14 14.75 -3.66
C LEU A 83 -1.89 14.86 -5.17
N GLU A 84 -1.72 16.09 -5.68
CA GLU A 84 -1.35 16.32 -7.09
C GLU A 84 -0.05 15.61 -7.49
N SER A 85 0.87 15.44 -6.54
CA SER A 85 2.12 14.68 -6.70
C SER A 85 1.95 13.16 -6.73
N ALA A 86 0.71 12.67 -6.67
CA ALA A 86 0.37 11.25 -6.51
C ALA A 86 0.85 10.61 -5.19
N ALA A 87 1.30 11.41 -4.22
CA ALA A 87 1.51 10.94 -2.86
C ALA A 87 0.19 10.83 -2.10
N MET A 88 0.09 9.86 -1.18
CA MET A 88 -1.11 9.66 -0.36
C MET A 88 -1.05 10.49 0.93
N LEU A 89 -2.21 10.99 1.35
CA LEU A 89 -2.43 11.56 2.68
C LEU A 89 -3.57 10.81 3.38
N PRO A 90 -3.42 10.35 4.63
CA PRO A 90 -2.26 10.50 5.51
C PRO A 90 -0.97 9.85 4.97
N LYS A 91 0.20 10.38 5.36
CA LYS A 91 1.51 9.87 4.91
C LYS A 91 1.65 8.36 5.16
N MET A 92 1.15 7.91 6.30
CA MET A 92 1.08 6.49 6.64
C MET A 92 -0.16 5.89 5.98
N SER A 93 -0.08 5.72 4.66
CA SER A 93 -1.08 5.03 3.85
C SER A 93 -0.39 4.03 2.94
N ARG A 94 -1.13 2.99 2.54
CA ARG A 94 -0.66 1.98 1.59
C ARG A 94 -1.72 1.65 0.56
N SER A 95 -1.26 1.56 -0.67
CA SER A 95 -2.02 1.18 -1.85
C SER A 95 -1.18 0.19 -2.65
N GLY A 96 -1.82 -0.69 -3.42
CA GLY A 96 -1.12 -1.58 -4.33
C GLY A 96 -1.98 -2.72 -4.83
N LEU A 97 -1.38 -3.53 -5.69
CA LEU A 97 -2.02 -4.69 -6.30
C LEU A 97 -1.39 -5.99 -5.80
N PHE A 98 -2.21 -7.01 -5.70
CA PHE A 98 -1.79 -8.39 -5.55
C PHE A 98 -2.30 -9.17 -6.75
N GLY A 99 -1.40 -9.85 -7.45
CA GLY A 99 -1.79 -10.77 -8.51
C GLY A 99 -2.35 -12.05 -7.91
N LEU A 100 -3.34 -12.64 -8.59
CA LEU A 100 -3.83 -13.99 -8.32
C LEU A 100 -3.49 -14.86 -9.52
N ILE A 101 -2.85 -15.99 -9.27
CA ILE A 101 -2.49 -16.96 -10.31
C ILE A 101 -3.04 -18.33 -9.93
N PRO A 102 -3.40 -19.19 -10.90
CA PRO A 102 -3.76 -20.58 -10.61
C PRO A 102 -2.64 -21.29 -9.84
N THR A 103 -3.04 -22.19 -8.93
CA THR A 103 -2.11 -23.03 -8.16
C THR A 103 -1.65 -24.22 -8.98
#